data_AF-A0A2V7QUG9-F1
#
_entry.id   AF-A0A2V7QUG9-F1
#
_cell.length_a   1.000
_cell.length_b   1.000
_cell.length_c   1.000
_cell.angle_alpha   90.00
_cell.angle_beta   90.00
_cell.angle_gamma   90.00
#
_symmetry.space_group_name_H-M   'P 1'
#
loop_
_entity.id
_entity.type
_entity.pdbx_description
1 polymer ?
#
loop_
_entity_poly.entity_id
_entity_poly.type
_entity_poly.pdbx_seq_one_letter_code
_entity_poly.pdbx_strand_id
1 'polypeptide(L)'
;MEPLSNRRAVTDRRAPEDRRQVVVRVPVEQRSGTDRRSGTERRAPQSLGDQIRGALELLTNVAESGTLDDAGLRDLDAAVFRLRFVLDRFERSV
;
A
#
# COMPACT_ATOMS: atom_id res chain seq x y z
N MET A 1 6.25 31.06 -41.47
CA MET A 1 6.64 31.56 -40.14
C MET A 1 5.36 31.64 -39.32
N GLU A 2 5.06 30.61 -38.53
CA GLU A 2 3.99 30.64 -37.52
C GLU A 2 4.42 31.61 -36.38
N PRO A 3 3.48 32.17 -35.61
CA PRO A 3 3.09 31.44 -34.40
C PRO A 3 1.61 31.50 -34.02
N LEU A 4 1.14 30.35 -33.53
CA LEU A 4 -0.11 30.14 -32.80
C LEU A 4 -0.02 30.61 -31.34
N SER A 5 -1.21 30.79 -30.77
CA SER A 5 -1.55 30.62 -29.35
C SER A 5 -1.66 31.89 -28.52
N ASN A 6 -2.87 32.47 -28.51
CA ASN A 6 -3.58 32.69 -27.24
C ASN A 6 -5.07 33.02 -27.49
N ARG A 7 -5.97 32.09 -27.21
CA ARG A 7 -7.35 32.47 -26.86
C ARG A 7 -7.95 31.44 -25.91
N ARG A 8 -7.47 31.54 -24.68
CA ARG A 8 -8.18 31.12 -23.46
C ARG A 8 -9.68 31.46 -23.55
N ALA A 9 -10.43 30.67 -22.79
CA ALA A 9 -11.79 30.93 -22.33
C ALA A 9 -12.91 30.62 -23.33
N VAL A 10 -13.30 29.34 -23.35
CA VAL A 10 -14.66 28.96 -23.71
C VAL A 10 -15.59 29.38 -22.57
N THR A 11 -16.25 30.50 -22.77
CA THR A 11 -17.47 30.91 -22.08
C THR A 11 -18.58 30.96 -23.12
N ASP A 12 -19.64 30.18 -22.98
CA ASP A 12 -20.97 30.67 -22.56
C ASP A 12 -22.06 29.60 -22.75
N ARG A 13 -22.61 29.17 -21.61
CA ARG A 13 -24.02 28.88 -21.29
C ARG A 13 -25.00 28.60 -22.46
N ARG A 14 -25.58 27.40 -22.45
CA ARG A 14 -27.00 27.21 -22.81
C ARG A 14 -27.68 26.27 -21.82
N ALA A 15 -28.92 26.66 -21.50
CA ALA A 15 -29.76 26.35 -20.36
C ALA A 15 -30.38 24.93 -20.37
N PRO A 16 -31.02 24.51 -19.26
CA PRO A 16 -31.45 23.14 -19.01
C PRO A 16 -32.89 22.91 -19.50
N GLU A 17 -33.11 21.86 -20.29
CA GLU A 17 -34.47 21.45 -20.64
C GLU A 17 -34.61 19.93 -20.70
N ASP A 18 -35.44 19.46 -19.77
CA ASP A 18 -36.44 18.41 -19.95
C ASP A 18 -35.98 17.03 -20.46
N ARG A 19 -35.55 16.20 -19.52
CA ARG A 19 -35.83 14.76 -19.60
C ARG A 19 -36.34 14.28 -18.26
N ARG A 20 -37.67 14.36 -18.10
CA ARG A 20 -38.44 13.52 -17.17
C ARG A 20 -38.09 12.05 -17.40
N GLN A 21 -37.01 11.58 -16.78
CA GLN A 21 -36.71 10.16 -16.70
C GLN A 21 -37.65 9.55 -15.68
N VAL A 22 -38.64 8.84 -16.21
CA VAL A 22 -39.51 7.91 -15.52
C VAL A 22 -38.66 7.03 -14.62
N VAL A 23 -38.72 7.25 -13.31
CA VAL A 23 -38.08 6.39 -12.33
C VAL A 23 -38.88 5.09 -12.29
N VAL A 24 -38.44 4.11 -13.06
CA VAL A 24 -38.89 2.73 -12.92
C VAL A 24 -38.43 2.25 -11.55
N ARG A 25 -39.35 2.20 -10.57
CA ARG A 25 -39.10 1.52 -9.30
C ARG A 25 -38.98 0.03 -9.58
N VAL A 26 -37.75 -0.44 -9.76
CA VAL A 26 -37.44 -1.87 -9.65
C VAL A 26 -37.61 -2.25 -8.18
N PRO A 27 -38.48 -3.21 -7.83
CA PRO A 27 -38.53 -3.74 -6.48
C PRO A 27 -37.21 -4.48 -6.25
N VAL A 28 -36.30 -3.85 -5.50
CA VAL A 28 -35.09 -4.50 -5.02
C VAL A 28 -35.56 -5.46 -3.93
N GLU A 29 -35.66 -6.76 -4.25
CA GLU A 29 -35.80 -7.79 -3.23
C GLU A 29 -34.70 -7.57 -2.19
N GLN A 30 -35.12 -7.31 -0.95
CA GLN A 30 -34.22 -7.15 0.18
C GLN A 30 -33.53 -8.48 0.45
N ARG A 31 -32.45 -8.74 -0.29
CA ARG A 31 -31.50 -9.79 0.07
C ARG A 31 -30.85 -9.33 1.36
N SER A 32 -31.27 -9.95 2.46
CA SER A 32 -30.58 -10.00 3.74
C SER A 32 -29.17 -10.58 3.49
N GLY A 33 -28.29 -9.74 2.95
CA GLY A 33 -26.86 -9.96 2.82
C GLY A 33 -26.17 -9.31 4.01
N THR A 34 -26.66 -9.63 5.20
CA THR A 34 -25.94 -9.43 6.44
C THR A 34 -24.60 -10.13 6.24
N ASP A 35 -23.53 -9.36 6.38
CA ASP A 35 -22.17 -9.84 6.53
C ASP A 35 -21.30 -10.11 5.28
N ARG A 36 -21.11 -9.09 4.43
CA ARG A 36 -19.87 -8.97 3.62
C ARG A 36 -18.85 -8.02 4.24
N ARG A 37 -18.92 -7.80 5.55
CA ARG A 37 -17.97 -6.96 6.31
C ARG A 37 -17.35 -7.67 7.53
N SER A 38 -17.63 -8.95 7.76
CA SER A 38 -16.81 -9.82 8.60
C SER A 38 -15.75 -10.51 7.75
N GLY A 39 -14.70 -9.75 7.43
CA GLY A 39 -13.39 -10.29 7.08
C GLY A 39 -12.41 -9.84 8.14
N THR A 40 -12.78 -10.08 9.39
CA THR A 40 -12.09 -9.65 10.60
C THR A 40 -10.89 -10.54 10.88
N GLU A 41 -10.00 -10.67 9.90
CA GLU A 41 -8.62 -11.05 10.12
C GLU A 41 -7.78 -9.89 9.62
N ARG A 42 -7.93 -8.74 10.32
CA ARG A 42 -6.88 -7.74 10.30
C ARG A 42 -5.65 -8.48 10.79
N ARG A 43 -4.77 -8.88 9.86
CA ARG A 43 -3.40 -9.33 10.15
C ARG A 43 -2.93 -8.46 11.30
N ALA A 44 -2.79 -9.05 12.49
CA ALA A 44 -2.39 -8.29 13.67
C ALA A 44 -1.18 -7.46 13.23
N PRO A 45 -1.15 -6.14 13.48
CA PRO A 45 -0.02 -5.33 13.05
C PRO A 45 1.23 -5.98 13.65
N GLN A 46 2.07 -6.59 12.80
CA GLN A 46 3.30 -7.21 13.27
C GLN A 46 4.04 -6.13 14.05
N SER A 47 4.45 -6.46 15.28
CA SER A 47 5.23 -5.50 16.06
C SER A 47 6.49 -5.14 15.27
N LEU A 48 7.04 -3.96 15.51
CA LEU A 48 8.30 -3.57 14.88
C LEU A 48 9.40 -4.62 15.14
N GLY A 49 9.41 -5.21 16.34
CA GLY A 49 10.31 -6.31 16.69
C GLY A 49 10.12 -7.56 15.83
N ASP A 50 8.87 -7.95 15.55
CA ASP A 50 8.56 -9.09 14.67
C ASP A 50 8.94 -8.82 13.21
N GLN A 51 8.77 -7.58 12.74
CA GLN A 51 9.22 -7.17 11.41
C GLN A 51 10.74 -7.23 11.30
N ILE A 52 11.46 -6.76 12.32
CA ILE A 52 12.94 -6.83 12.34
C ILE A 52 13.41 -8.28 12.38
N ARG A 53 12.77 -9.14 13.18
CA ARG A 53 13.08 -10.59 13.20
C ARG A 53 12.87 -11.23 11.83
N GLY A 54 11.72 -10.99 11.19
CA GLY A 54 11.45 -11.51 9.84
C GLY A 54 12.46 -10.99 8.80
N ALA A 55 12.89 -9.73 8.90
CA ALA A 55 13.94 -9.20 8.03
C ALA A 55 15.27 -9.94 8.25
N LEU A 56 15.67 -10.20 9.50
CA LEU A 56 16.89 -10.94 9.82
C LEU A 56 16.86 -12.38 9.27
N GLU A 57 15.71 -13.05 9.32
CA GLU A 57 15.53 -14.38 8.72
C GLU A 57 15.73 -14.34 7.20
N LEU A 58 15.13 -13.36 6.51
CA LEU A 58 15.31 -13.20 5.06
C LEU A 58 16.77 -12.92 4.69
N LEU A 59 17.47 -12.07 5.45
CA LEU A 59 18.88 -11.78 5.23
C LEU A 59 19.75 -13.01 5.47
N THR A 60 19.39 -13.87 6.42
CA THR A 60 20.10 -15.15 6.66
C THR A 60 19.95 -16.08 5.46
N ASN A 61 18.73 -16.23 4.93
CA ASN A 61 18.50 -17.03 3.72
C ASN A 61 19.31 -16.51 2.52
N VAL A 62 19.44 -15.18 2.40
CA VAL A 62 20.26 -14.54 1.37
C VAL A 62 21.74 -14.85 1.56
N ALA A 63 22.26 -14.80 2.79
CA ALA A 63 23.64 -15.19 3.09
C ALA A 63 23.91 -16.66 2.73
N GLU A 64 22.99 -17.54 3.09
CA GLU A 64 23.10 -18.99 2.85
C GLU A 64 22.95 -19.38 1.37
N SER A 65 22.30 -18.54 0.56
CA SER A 65 22.12 -18.80 -0.87
C SER A 65 23.42 -18.80 -1.68
N GLY A 66 24.51 -18.23 -1.14
CA GLY A 66 25.80 -18.14 -1.80
C GLY A 66 25.82 -17.23 -3.04
N THR A 67 24.80 -16.39 -3.23
CA THR A 67 24.70 -15.50 -4.41
C THR A 67 25.49 -14.21 -4.27
N LEU A 68 25.97 -13.87 -3.07
CA LEU A 68 26.73 -12.65 -2.81
C LEU A 68 28.22 -12.89 -2.95
N ASP A 69 28.90 -11.89 -3.49
CA ASP A 69 30.35 -11.78 -3.45
C ASP A 69 30.83 -11.29 -2.07
N ASP A 70 32.14 -11.28 -1.84
CA ASP A 70 32.73 -10.89 -0.55
C ASP A 70 32.36 -9.47 -0.12
N ALA A 71 32.20 -8.55 -1.07
CA ALA A 71 31.77 -7.18 -0.79
C ALA A 71 30.31 -7.17 -0.31
N GLY A 72 29.43 -7.87 -1.04
CA GLY A 72 28.03 -8.04 -0.66
C GLY A 72 27.85 -8.71 0.70
N LEU A 73 28.67 -9.74 1.02
CA LEU A 73 28.65 -10.40 2.33
C LEU A 73 29.01 -9.44 3.47
N ARG A 74 30.01 -8.57 3.27
CA ARG A 74 30.38 -7.55 4.28
C ARG A 74 29.27 -6.53 4.50
N ASP A 75 28.62 -6.08 3.42
CA ASP A 75 27.50 -5.16 3.51
C ASP A 75 26.29 -5.81 4.21
N LEU A 76 26.05 -7.10 3.93
CA LEU A 76 25.04 -7.91 4.58
C LEU A 76 25.29 -8.04 6.09
N ASP A 77 26.53 -8.35 6.49
CA ASP A 77 26.93 -8.42 7.89
C ASP A 77 26.72 -7.08 8.60
N ALA A 78 27.07 -5.96 7.95
CA ALA A 78 26.83 -4.63 8.48
C ALA A 78 25.34 -4.32 8.65
N ALA A 79 24.49 -4.75 7.70
CA ALA A 79 23.05 -4.59 7.78
C ALA A 79 22.45 -5.43 8.93
N VAL A 80 22.83 -6.70 9.04
CA VAL A 80 22.43 -7.61 10.13
C VAL A 80 22.81 -7.05 11.49
N PHE A 81 24.04 -6.54 11.63
CA PHE A 81 24.50 -5.91 12.87
C PHE A 81 23.62 -4.72 13.27
N ARG A 82 23.32 -3.81 12.33
CA ARG A 82 22.49 -2.64 12.59
C ARG A 82 21.06 -3.02 12.97
N LEU A 83 20.47 -4.00 12.30
CA LEU A 83 19.12 -4.48 12.61
C LEU A 83 19.04 -5.12 14.00
N ARG A 84 20.02 -5.96 14.36
CA ARG A 84 20.12 -6.55 15.70
C ARG A 84 20.27 -5.48 16.78
N PHE A 85 21.06 -4.44 16.53
CA PHE A 85 21.20 -3.31 17.45
C PHE A 85 19.88 -2.57 17.67
N VAL A 86 19.14 -2.28 16.59
CA VAL A 86 17.83 -1.62 16.69
C VAL A 86 16.82 -2.50 17.43
N LEU A 87 16.84 -3.82 17.18
CA LEU A 87 15.99 -4.77 17.88
C LEU A 87 16.27 -4.79 19.39
N ASP A 88 17.53 -4.96 19.80
CA ASP A 88 17.92 -4.94 21.23
C ASP A 88 17.52 -3.61 21.89
N ARG A 89 17.73 -2.47 21.21
CA ARG A 89 17.30 -1.18 21.74
C ARG A 89 15.78 -1.07 21.88
N PHE A 90 15.03 -1.59 20.91
CA PHE A 90 13.58 -1.60 20.97
C PHE A 90 13.07 -2.49 22.12
N GLU A 91 13.61 -3.69 22.26
CA GLU A 91 13.25 -4.64 23.32
C GLU A 91 13.57 -4.12 24.72
N ARG A 92 14.58 -3.27 24.88
CA ARG A 92 14.87 -2.58 26.15
C ARG A 92 13.96 -1.40 26.45
N SER A 93 13.20 -0.91 25.46
CA SER A 93 12.37 0.30 25.57
C SER A 93 10.89 0.01 25.82
N VAL A 94 10.46 -1.25 25.65
CA VAL A 94 9.09 -1.74 25.85
C VAL A 94 8.98 -2.40 27.21
#